data_AF-A0AA35K637-F1
#
_entry.id   AF-A0AA35K637-F1
#
_cell.length_a   1.000
_cell.length_b   1.000
_cell.length_c   1.000
_cell.angle_alpha   90.00
_cell.angle_beta   90.00
_cell.angle_gamma   90.00
#
_symmetry.space_group_name_H-M   'P 1'
#
loop_
_entity.id
_entity.type
_entity.pdbx_description
1 polymer ?
#
loop_
_entity_poly.entity_id
_entity_poly.type
_entity_poly.pdbx_seq_one_letter_code
_entity_poly.pdbx_strand_id
1 'polypeptide(L)'
;AEAISGEVAALAYDQAFRERAAEDDTARWDIKDDDVWSELVAPFIKKGNVKQSKYQSKAPKTSCWEYNNGACFREECRFAHECERCSGSHPTTKCFQGKKLFRGSRGSGA
;
A
#
# COMPACT_ATOMS: atom_id res chain seq x y z
N ALA A 1 -12.06 37.12 5.88
CA ALA A 1 -11.15 36.18 5.20
C ALA A 1 -12.01 35.24 4.37
N GLU A 2 -11.99 35.40 3.05
CA GLU A 2 -12.73 34.54 2.13
C GLU A 2 -12.11 33.15 2.19
N ALA A 3 -12.89 32.13 2.53
CA ALA A 3 -12.39 30.77 2.64
C ALA A 3 -12.12 30.25 1.22
N ILE A 4 -10.85 30.26 0.82
CA ILE A 4 -10.38 29.75 -0.48
C ILE A 4 -10.80 28.27 -0.57
N SER A 5 -11.51 27.90 -1.64
CA SER A 5 -11.84 26.48 -1.91
C SER A 5 -10.57 25.72 -2.27
N GLY A 6 -10.52 24.41 -2.00
CA GLY A 6 -9.38 23.56 -2.38
C GLY A 6 -9.04 23.60 -3.87
N GLU A 7 -10.02 23.87 -4.73
CA GLU A 7 -9.80 24.07 -6.17
C GLU A 7 -9.05 25.37 -6.48
N VAL A 8 -9.40 26.46 -5.80
CA VAL A 8 -8.74 27.76 -5.97
C VAL A 8 -7.31 27.70 -5.43
N ALA A 9 -7.11 26.99 -4.32
CA ALA A 9 -5.80 26.70 -3.74
C ALA A 9 -4.89 25.91 -4.70
N ALA A 10 -5.44 24.90 -5.39
CA ALA A 10 -4.69 24.12 -6.38
C ALA A 10 -4.29 24.96 -7.60
N LEU A 11 -5.17 25.84 -8.08
CA LEU A 11 -4.87 26.77 -9.17
C LEU A 11 -3.79 27.79 -8.76
N ALA A 12 -3.86 28.33 -7.54
CA ALA A 12 -2.85 29.25 -7.02
C ALA A 12 -1.46 28.58 -6.94
N TYR A 13 -1.41 27.33 -6.51
CA TYR A 13 -0.16 26.53 -6.53
C TYR A 13 0.38 26.34 -7.95
N ASP A 14 -0.46 25.92 -8.89
CA ASP A 14 -0.05 25.66 -10.29
C ASP A 14 0.47 26.94 -10.97
N GLN A 15 -0.15 28.09 -10.69
CA GLN A 15 0.32 29.39 -11.16
C GLN A 15 1.70 29.74 -10.58
N ALA A 16 1.85 29.69 -9.25
CA ALA A 16 3.11 30.03 -8.58
C ALA A 16 4.27 29.10 -9.01
N PHE A 17 3.97 27.82 -9.24
CA PHE A 17 4.94 26.85 -9.75
C PHE A 17 5.39 27.19 -11.17
N ARG A 18 4.45 27.54 -12.06
CA ARG A 18 4.76 27.90 -13.45
C ARG A 18 5.52 29.22 -13.57
N GLU A 19 5.20 30.20 -12.75
CA GLU A 19 5.93 31.48 -12.72
C GLU A 19 7.39 31.24 -12.33
N ARG A 20 7.63 30.50 -11.24
CA ARG A 20 8.97 30.14 -10.79
C ARG A 20 9.74 29.31 -11.82
N ALA A 21 9.06 28.35 -12.45
CA ALA A 21 9.67 27.51 -13.49
C ALA A 21 9.92 28.27 -14.81
N ALA A 22 9.28 29.41 -15.04
CA ALA A 22 9.57 30.29 -16.16
C ALA A 22 10.77 31.21 -15.87
N GLU A 23 11.05 31.49 -14.60
CA GLU A 23 12.22 32.26 -14.16
C GLU A 23 13.48 31.38 -14.07
N ASP A 24 13.32 30.10 -13.76
CA ASP A 24 14.42 29.13 -13.61
C ASP A 24 14.44 28.12 -14.77
N ASP A 25 15.36 28.29 -15.72
CA ASP A 25 15.60 27.35 -16.82
C ASP A 25 16.05 25.95 -16.36
N THR A 26 16.42 25.78 -15.07
CA THR A 26 16.77 24.49 -14.48
C THR A 26 15.63 23.82 -13.72
N ALA A 27 14.44 24.44 -13.71
CA ALA A 27 13.29 23.96 -12.97
C ALA A 27 12.89 22.53 -13.37
N ARG A 28 12.73 21.68 -12.36
CA ARG A 28 12.35 20.28 -12.50
C ARG A 28 10.84 20.13 -12.47
N TRP A 29 10.22 20.14 -13.65
CA TRP A 29 8.77 19.97 -13.82
C TRP A 29 8.22 18.62 -13.32
N ASP A 30 9.06 17.61 -13.12
CA ASP A 30 8.68 16.30 -12.59
C ASP A 30 8.56 16.26 -11.07
N ILE A 31 9.02 17.30 -10.37
CA ILE A 31 9.08 17.37 -8.91
C ILE A 31 8.11 18.45 -8.44
N LYS A 32 7.29 18.14 -7.44
CA LYS A 32 6.44 19.13 -6.78
C LYS A 32 7.26 19.98 -5.81
N ASP A 33 6.89 21.24 -5.66
CA ASP A 33 7.46 22.11 -4.64
C ASP A 33 6.70 21.88 -3.32
N ASP A 34 7.29 21.09 -2.42
CA ASP A 34 6.66 20.69 -1.15
C ASP A 34 6.39 21.89 -0.22
N ASP A 35 7.22 22.94 -0.28
CA ASP A 35 7.05 24.14 0.55
C ASP A 35 5.85 24.95 0.07
N VAL A 36 5.80 25.28 -1.23
CA VAL A 36 4.68 26.05 -1.82
C VAL A 36 3.37 25.26 -1.75
N TRP A 37 3.42 23.94 -1.93
CA TRP A 37 2.26 23.06 -1.78
C TRP A 37 1.70 23.07 -0.36
N SER A 38 2.58 23.07 0.64
CA SER A 38 2.19 23.07 2.05
C SER A 38 1.55 24.38 2.48
N GLU A 39 1.96 25.50 1.90
CA GLU A 39 1.37 26.81 2.19
C GLU A 39 0.04 27.02 1.48
N LEU A 40 -0.02 26.71 0.17
CA LEU A 40 -1.17 27.06 -0.66
C LEU A 40 -2.27 26.01 -0.65
N VAL A 41 -1.92 24.72 -0.59
CA VAL A 41 -2.87 23.62 -0.82
C VAL A 41 -3.19 22.87 0.47
N ALA A 42 -2.19 22.54 1.29
CA ALA A 42 -2.38 21.69 2.47
C ALA A 42 -3.44 22.18 3.49
N PRO A 43 -3.67 23.50 3.70
CA PRO A 43 -4.73 23.97 4.60
C PRO A 43 -6.15 23.63 4.11
N PHE A 44 -6.32 23.42 2.81
CA PHE A 44 -7.62 23.22 2.16
C PHE A 44 -7.88 21.75 1.80
N ILE A 45 -6.85 20.91 1.84
CA ILE A 45 -7.02 19.46 1.83
C ILE A 45 -7.64 19.10 3.18
N LYS A 46 -8.97 19.00 3.24
CA LYS A 46 -9.64 18.30 4.33
C LYS A 46 -8.93 16.96 4.45
N LYS A 47 -8.22 16.72 5.56
CA LYS A 47 -7.76 15.39 5.91
C LYS A 47 -9.05 14.56 5.94
N GLY A 48 -9.33 13.88 4.83
CA GLY A 48 -10.26 12.77 4.84
C GLY A 48 -9.83 11.93 6.01
N ASN A 49 -10.80 11.33 6.69
CA ASN A 49 -10.54 10.39 7.75
C ASN A 49 -9.85 9.16 7.12
N VAL A 50 -8.60 9.34 6.66
CA VAL A 50 -7.62 8.30 6.44
C VAL A 50 -7.42 7.86 7.85
N LYS A 51 -8.27 6.91 8.26
CA LYS A 51 -8.04 6.09 9.42
C LYS A 51 -6.62 5.60 9.21
N GLN A 52 -5.64 6.26 9.83
CA GLN A 52 -4.29 5.74 9.97
C GLN A 52 -4.54 4.36 10.51
N SER A 53 -4.41 3.37 9.64
CA SER A 53 -4.95 2.07 9.96
C SER A 53 -4.09 1.62 11.13
N LYS A 54 -4.71 1.52 12.31
CA LYS A 54 -4.12 0.87 13.47
C LYS A 54 -4.07 -0.62 13.14
N TYR A 55 -3.33 -1.02 12.11
CA TYR A 55 -2.88 -2.39 11.91
C TYR A 55 -1.71 -2.64 12.89
N GLN A 56 -2.00 -2.47 14.17
CA GLN A 56 -1.47 -3.35 15.21
C GLN A 56 -2.57 -4.33 15.62
N SER A 57 -3.38 -4.81 14.67
CA SER A 57 -3.91 -6.16 14.81
C SER A 57 -2.70 -7.08 14.67
N LYS A 58 -2.43 -7.93 15.67
CA LYS A 58 -1.55 -9.09 15.50
C LYS A 58 -1.93 -9.71 14.16
N ALA A 59 -1.07 -9.55 13.15
CA ALA A 59 -1.38 -10.07 11.83
C ALA A 59 -1.78 -11.54 12.03
N PRO A 60 -2.95 -11.99 11.53
CA PRO A 60 -3.27 -13.40 11.60
C PRO A 60 -2.07 -14.13 11.02
N LYS A 61 -1.51 -15.11 11.76
CA LYS A 61 -0.35 -15.86 11.31
C LYS A 61 -0.72 -16.40 9.94
N THR A 62 -0.15 -15.81 8.88
CA THR A 62 -0.46 -16.25 7.53
C THR A 62 0.01 -17.69 7.43
N SER A 63 -0.80 -18.55 6.81
CA SER A 63 -0.44 -19.96 6.61
C SER A 63 0.92 -20.07 5.93
N CYS A 64 1.71 -21.05 6.34
CA CYS A 64 3.04 -21.29 5.80
C CYS A 64 2.92 -21.84 4.37
N TRP A 65 3.33 -21.05 3.39
CA TRP A 65 3.30 -21.45 1.99
C TRP A 65 4.21 -22.67 1.71
N GLU A 66 5.41 -22.70 2.28
CA GLU A 66 6.34 -23.84 2.15
C GLU A 66 5.74 -25.12 2.74
N TYR A 67 5.07 -25.03 3.90
CA TYR A 67 4.36 -26.16 4.51
C TYR A 67 3.27 -26.66 3.57
N ASN A 68 2.46 -25.75 3.02
CA ASN A 68 1.38 -26.11 2.09
C ASN A 68 1.86 -26.76 0.78
N ASN A 69 3.12 -26.53 0.39
CA ASN A 69 3.79 -27.22 -0.72
C ASN A 69 4.57 -28.48 -0.30
N GLY A 70 4.67 -28.78 1.00
CA GLY A 70 5.42 -29.94 1.53
C GLY A 70 6.92 -29.72 1.68
N ALA A 71 7.38 -28.47 1.70
CA ALA A 71 8.81 -28.10 1.75
C ALA A 71 9.25 -27.45 3.07
N CYS A 72 8.33 -27.19 4.01
CA CYS A 72 8.70 -26.64 5.33
C CYS A 72 9.04 -27.77 6.32
N PHE A 73 10.27 -27.76 6.85
CA PHE A 73 10.75 -28.69 7.88
C PHE A 73 11.12 -28.01 9.20
N ARG A 74 10.79 -26.71 9.36
CA ARG A 74 11.13 -25.95 10.56
C ARG A 74 10.19 -26.34 11.70
N GLU A 75 10.76 -26.72 12.85
CA GLU A 75 10.00 -27.07 14.06
C GLU A 75 9.29 -25.85 14.65
N GLU A 76 9.96 -24.68 14.63
CA GLU A 76 9.40 -23.39 15.04
C GLU A 76 9.19 -22.48 13.82
N CYS A 77 8.16 -22.76 13.04
CA CYS A 77 7.81 -21.91 11.89
C CYS A 77 7.11 -20.61 12.34
N ARG A 78 7.57 -19.47 11.81
CA ARG A 78 6.93 -18.16 12.02
C ARG A 78 5.49 -18.12 11.50
N PHE A 79 5.19 -18.96 10.51
CA PHE A 79 3.91 -19.06 9.83
C PHE A 79 3.12 -20.29 10.33
N ALA A 80 1.79 -20.25 10.25
CA ALA A 80 0.97 -21.35 10.76
C ALA A 80 1.01 -22.57 9.82
N HIS A 81 1.25 -23.76 10.36
CA HIS A 81 1.18 -25.03 9.64
C HIS A 81 -0.28 -25.50 9.53
N GLU A 82 -1.05 -24.74 8.77
CA GLU A 82 -2.47 -24.99 8.50
C GLU A 82 -2.75 -24.99 6.98
N CYS A 83 -3.67 -25.84 6.57
CA CYS A 83 -4.14 -25.92 5.20
C CYS A 83 -4.82 -24.61 4.80
N GLU A 84 -4.35 -23.96 3.75
CA GLU A 84 -4.99 -22.73 3.24
C GLU A 84 -6.42 -22.96 2.72
N ARG A 85 -6.80 -24.21 2.45
CA ARG A 85 -8.10 -24.53 1.85
C ARG A 85 -9.19 -24.81 2.88
N CYS A 86 -8.81 -25.45 3.99
CA CYS A 86 -9.74 -25.97 5.00
C CYS A 86 -9.30 -25.69 6.45
N SER A 87 -8.23 -24.93 6.66
CA SER A 87 -7.62 -24.62 7.97
C SER A 87 -7.30 -25.85 8.83
N GLY A 88 -7.14 -27.03 8.21
CA GLY A 88 -6.80 -28.28 8.90
C GLY A 88 -5.30 -28.47 9.09
N SER A 89 -4.90 -29.39 9.97
CA SER A 89 -3.49 -29.76 10.25
C SER A 89 -2.89 -30.66 9.16
N HIS A 90 -2.98 -30.26 7.90
CA HIS A 90 -2.33 -30.93 6.77
C HIS A 90 -1.92 -29.88 5.72
N PRO A 91 -0.91 -30.16 4.87
CA PRO A 91 -0.56 -29.25 3.78
C PRO A 91 -1.64 -29.27 2.70
N THR A 92 -1.80 -28.17 1.97
CA THR A 92 -2.76 -28.07 0.84
C THR A 92 -2.62 -29.22 -0.16
N THR A 93 -1.41 -29.76 -0.38
CA THR A 93 -1.16 -30.93 -1.24
C THR A 93 -1.89 -32.20 -0.80
N LYS A 94 -2.17 -32.36 0.50
CA LYS A 94 -2.88 -33.51 1.08
C LYS A 94 -4.34 -33.19 1.44
N CYS A 95 -4.87 -32.06 0.96
CA CYS A 95 -6.23 -31.65 1.29
C CYS A 95 -7.27 -32.46 0.50
N PHE A 96 -8.20 -33.08 1.23
CA PHE A 96 -9.30 -33.87 0.66
C PHE A 96 -10.44 -33.00 0.07
N GLN A 97 -10.57 -31.74 0.52
CA GLN A 97 -11.50 -30.80 -0.11
C GLN A 97 -10.91 -30.37 -1.47
N GLY A 98 -11.62 -30.70 -2.55
CA GLY A 98 -11.21 -30.54 -3.94
C GLY A 98 -10.71 -29.14 -4.35
N LYS A 99 -10.22 -29.06 -5.58
CA LYS A 99 -9.41 -27.95 -6.12
C LYS A 99 -10.11 -26.57 -6.05
N LYS A 100 -9.90 -25.79 -4.99
CA LYS A 100 -10.11 -24.33 -5.05
C LYS A 100 -8.91 -23.70 -5.78
N LEU A 101 -9.20 -22.92 -6.83
CA LEU A 101 -8.22 -22.32 -7.72
C LEU A 101 -7.40 -21.23 -6.99
N PHE A 102 -6.10 -21.34 -7.23
CA PHE A 102 -5.03 -20.35 -7.18
C PHE A 102 -5.30 -18.98 -6.52
N ARG A 103 -4.70 -18.76 -5.35
CA ARG A 103 -4.56 -17.42 -4.73
C ARG A 103 -3.34 -16.71 -5.33
N GLY A 104 -3.46 -16.27 -6.58
CA GLY A 104 -2.61 -15.25 -7.20
C GLY A 104 -1.15 -15.65 -7.44
N SER A 105 -0.75 -15.63 -8.71
CA SER A 105 0.64 -15.77 -9.14
C SER A 105 1.49 -14.68 -8.48
N ARG A 106 2.25 -15.01 -7.45
CA ARG A 106 3.50 -14.27 -7.21
C ARG A 106 4.51 -14.91 -8.13
N GLY A 107 4.69 -14.30 -9.30
CA GLY A 107 5.78 -14.65 -10.19
C GLY A 107 7.10 -14.50 -9.42
N SER A 108 7.79 -15.60 -9.21
CA SER A 108 9.21 -15.59 -8.93
C SER A 108 9.90 -15.19 -10.23
N GLY A 109 10.29 -13.91 -10.32
CA GLY A 109 11.27 -13.46 -11.30
C GLY A 109 12.63 -14.07 -10.94
N ALA A 110 13.30 -14.59 -11.96
CA ALA A 110 14.60 -15.26 -11.91
C ALA A 110 15.73 -14.36 -11.41
#